data_AF-A0A914S668-F1
#
_entry.id   AF-A0A914S668-F1
#
_cell.length_a   1.000
_cell.length_b   1.000
_cell.length_c   1.000
_cell.angle_alpha   90.00
_cell.angle_beta   90.00
_cell.angle_gamma   90.00
#
_symmetry.space_group_name_H-M   'P 1'
#
loop_
_entity.id
_entity.type
_entity.pdbx_description
1 polymer ?
#
loop_
_entity_poly.entity_id
_entity_poly.type
_entity_poly.pdbx_seq_one_letter_code
_entity_poly.pdbx_strand_id
1 'polypeptide(L)'
;MARPTAAENRFFWELVVAFTVVVCAAVFQTFHFFNNSWLTQSDGSIEYQRGLGDDCVKSEGFDDEGIRCSEWGAPSTFILNGRGISPQDVVDPSAGCSHYEKMDCMRELEQ
;
A
#
# COMPACT_ATOMS: atom_id res chain seq x y z
N MET A 1 47.89 -11.14 -15.63
CA MET A 1 47.25 -9.85 -15.37
C MET A 1 46.15 -10.09 -14.34
N ALA A 2 46.50 -10.09 -13.06
CA ALA A 2 45.56 -10.35 -11.96
C ALA A 2 44.86 -9.04 -11.62
N ARG A 3 43.52 -9.06 -11.50
CA ARG A 3 42.70 -7.90 -11.14
C ARG A 3 42.71 -7.74 -9.61
N PRO A 4 43.47 -6.81 -9.02
CA PRO A 4 43.54 -6.64 -7.59
C PRO A 4 42.74 -5.38 -7.23
N THR A 5 41.42 -5.48 -7.17
CA THR A 5 40.58 -4.33 -6.75
C THR A 5 39.46 -4.68 -5.79
N ALA A 6 39.19 -5.97 -5.55
CA ALA A 6 38.15 -6.39 -4.62
C ALA A 6 38.64 -6.52 -3.16
N ALA A 7 39.94 -6.78 -2.94
CA ALA A 7 40.46 -7.04 -1.59
C ALA A 7 40.81 -5.75 -0.82
N GLU A 8 41.34 -4.71 -1.47
CA GLU A 8 41.74 -3.46 -0.77
C GLU A 8 40.57 -2.52 -0.45
N ASN A 9 39.45 -2.64 -1.17
CA ASN A 9 38.29 -1.74 -1.02
C ASN A 9 37.03 -2.47 -0.54
N ARG A 10 37.19 -3.60 0.16
CA ARG A 10 36.08 -4.42 0.62
C ARG A 10 35.06 -3.63 1.45
N PHE A 11 35.54 -2.84 2.41
CA PHE A 11 34.69 -2.00 3.26
C PHE A 11 33.90 -0.96 2.44
N PHE A 12 34.55 -0.32 1.45
CA PHE A 12 33.87 0.64 0.57
C PHE A 12 32.74 -0.03 -0.21
N TRP A 13 32.98 -1.20 -0.80
CA TRP A 13 31.95 -1.92 -1.53
C TRP A 13 30.84 -2.45 -0.64
N GLU A 14 31.15 -2.92 0.57
CA GLU A 14 30.15 -3.31 1.58
C GLU A 14 29.25 -2.12 1.95
N LEU A 15 29.83 -0.93 2.15
CA LEU A 15 29.07 0.29 2.43
C LEU A 15 28.17 0.70 1.26
N VAL A 16 28.67 0.67 0.02
CA VAL A 16 27.90 0.99 -1.19
C VAL A 16 26.71 0.03 -1.35
N VAL A 17 26.93 -1.27 -1.14
CA VAL A 17 25.88 -2.28 -1.21
C VAL A 17 24.86 -2.06 -0.10
N ALA A 18 25.30 -1.86 1.15
CA ALA A 18 24.40 -1.61 2.28
C ALA A 18 23.55 -0.35 2.05
N PHE A 19 24.16 0.74 1.60
CA PHE A 19 23.46 1.98 1.28
C PHE A 19 22.43 1.76 0.17
N THR A 20 22.79 1.03 -0.88
CA THR A 20 21.88 0.71 -1.99
C THR A 20 20.68 -0.10 -1.50
N VAL A 21 20.91 -1.11 -0.64
CA VAL A 21 19.82 -1.90 -0.04
C VAL A 21 18.89 -1.03 0.79
N VAL A 22 19.42 -0.11 1.60
CA VAL A 22 18.61 0.82 2.41
C VAL A 22 17.76 1.73 1.53
N VAL A 23 18.33 2.28 0.45
CA VAL A 23 17.58 3.13 -0.49
C VAL A 23 16.49 2.33 -1.20
N CYS A 24 16.80 1.13 -1.68
CA CYS A 24 15.80 0.25 -2.29
C CYS A 24 14.67 -0.10 -1.31
N ALA A 25 15.01 -0.42 -0.06
CA ALA A 25 14.02 -0.69 0.97
C ALA A 25 13.11 0.51 1.24
N ALA A 26 13.68 1.72 1.33
CA ALA A 26 12.90 2.96 1.52
C ALA A 26 11.94 3.23 0.33
N VAL A 27 12.39 2.97 -0.90
CA VAL A 27 11.56 3.09 -2.10
C VAL A 27 10.42 2.07 -2.07
N PHE A 28 10.69 0.80 -1.78
CA PHE A 28 9.65 -0.23 -1.68
C PHE A 28 8.67 0.04 -0.55
N GLN A 29 9.15 0.53 0.59
CA GLN A 29 8.30 0.93 1.71
C GLN A 29 7.33 2.03 1.30
N THR A 30 7.79 3.01 0.53
CA THR A 30 6.96 4.09 0.00
C THR A 30 5.88 3.53 -0.95
N PHE A 31 6.26 2.68 -1.89
CA PHE A 31 5.29 2.05 -2.80
C PHE A 31 4.29 1.17 -2.06
N HIS A 32 4.73 0.39 -1.07
CA HIS A 32 3.86 -0.43 -0.24
C HIS A 32 2.83 0.44 0.49
N PHE A 33 3.26 1.58 1.02
CA PHE A 33 2.38 2.51 1.74
C PHE A 33 1.28 3.13 0.87
N PHE A 34 1.62 3.52 -0.37
CA PHE A 34 0.66 4.10 -1.32
C PHE A 34 -0.11 3.08 -2.16
N ASN A 35 0.17 1.80 -1.98
CA ASN A 35 -0.57 0.76 -2.69
C ASN A 35 -1.95 0.58 -2.05
N ASN A 36 -3.00 0.55 -2.88
CA ASN A 36 -4.38 0.31 -2.42
C ASN A 36 -4.77 -1.18 -2.42
N SER A 37 -3.85 -2.07 -2.79
CA SER A 37 -4.09 -3.52 -2.86
C SER A 37 -3.64 -4.28 -1.60
N TRP A 38 -3.75 -3.69 -0.41
CA TRP A 38 -3.40 -4.41 0.83
C TRP A 38 -4.40 -5.52 1.14
N LEU A 39 -5.68 -5.21 0.99
CA LEU A 39 -6.76 -6.17 1.05
C LEU A 39 -7.56 -6.07 -0.25
N THR A 40 -7.66 -7.18 -0.97
CA THR A 40 -8.47 -7.25 -2.19
C THR A 40 -9.54 -8.32 -2.05
N GLN A 41 -10.74 -8.00 -2.49
CA GLN A 41 -11.87 -8.91 -2.56
C GLN A 41 -12.59 -8.70 -3.89
N SER A 42 -13.02 -9.77 -4.56
CA SER A 42 -13.77 -9.65 -5.80
C SER A 42 -15.00 -10.54 -5.78
N ASP A 43 -16.10 -10.04 -6.37
CA ASP A 43 -17.33 -10.80 -6.61
C ASP A 43 -17.46 -11.27 -8.06
N GLY A 44 -16.40 -11.13 -8.87
CA GLY A 44 -16.36 -11.47 -10.29
C GLY A 44 -16.83 -10.35 -11.23
N SER A 45 -17.50 -9.31 -10.72
CA SER A 45 -17.93 -8.12 -11.48
C SER A 45 -17.34 -6.80 -10.95
N ILE A 46 -17.04 -6.80 -9.66
CA ILE A 46 -16.48 -5.69 -8.90
C ILE A 46 -15.30 -6.24 -8.10
N GLU A 47 -14.23 -5.46 -8.03
CA GLU A 47 -13.06 -5.70 -7.22
C GLU A 47 -12.93 -4.55 -6.20
N TYR A 48 -12.99 -4.91 -4.93
CA TYR A 48 -12.80 -4.02 -3.79
C TYR A 48 -11.34 -4.11 -3.37
N GLN A 49 -10.69 -2.95 -3.26
CA GLN A 49 -9.30 -2.83 -2.87
C GLN A 49 -9.23 -1.82 -1.73
N ARG A 50 -8.63 -2.21 -0.61
CA ARG A 50 -8.41 -1.35 0.55
C ARG A 50 -6.92 -1.15 0.75
N GLY A 51 -6.47 0.11 0.72
CA GLY A 51 -5.13 0.54 1.09
C GLY A 51 -5.05 1.02 2.53
N LEU A 52 -3.94 1.64 2.90
CA LEU A 52 -3.77 2.29 4.21
C LEU A 52 -4.30 3.72 4.29
N GLY A 53 -4.72 4.30 3.16
CA GLY A 53 -5.26 5.65 3.09
C GLY A 53 -6.60 5.74 2.37
N ASP A 54 -6.80 4.87 1.38
CA ASP A 54 -7.95 4.93 0.49
C ASP A 54 -8.63 3.57 0.37
N ASP A 55 -9.95 3.61 0.20
CA ASP A 55 -10.75 2.51 -0.31
C ASP A 55 -10.97 2.73 -1.81
N CYS A 56 -10.87 1.68 -2.63
CA CYS A 56 -11.01 1.72 -4.08
C CYS A 56 -11.93 0.59 -4.58
N VAL A 57 -12.89 0.92 -5.44
CA VAL A 57 -13.74 -0.05 -6.16
C VAL A 57 -13.34 -0.03 -7.62
N LYS A 58 -13.06 -1.20 -8.18
CA LYS A 58 -12.80 -1.38 -9.60
C LYS A 58 -13.90 -2.21 -10.25
N SER A 59 -14.43 -1.75 -11.37
CA SER A 59 -15.42 -2.46 -12.18
C SER A 59 -15.30 -2.04 -13.64
N GLU A 60 -15.47 -2.99 -14.56
CA GLU A 60 -15.49 -2.71 -16.00
C GLU A 60 -16.71 -1.86 -16.43
N GLY A 61 -17.71 -1.71 -15.56
CA GLY A 61 -18.91 -0.92 -15.81
C GLY A 61 -18.78 0.57 -15.49
N PHE A 62 -17.63 1.07 -15.03
CA PHE A 62 -17.42 2.50 -14.80
C PHE A 62 -16.92 3.19 -16.08
N ASP A 63 -17.61 4.25 -16.50
CA ASP A 63 -17.36 4.95 -17.77
C ASP A 63 -15.96 5.60 -17.88
N ASP A 64 -15.33 5.93 -16.74
CA ASP A 64 -14.05 6.64 -16.65
C ASP A 64 -12.98 5.78 -15.96
N GLU A 65 -12.29 4.91 -16.72
CA GLU A 65 -11.09 4.15 -16.30
C GLU A 65 -11.30 2.99 -15.30
N GLY A 66 -12.55 2.65 -14.99
CA GLY A 66 -12.85 1.38 -14.31
C GLY A 66 -12.50 1.32 -12.83
N ILE A 67 -12.01 2.39 -12.19
CA ILE A 67 -11.70 2.42 -10.74
C ILE A 67 -12.15 3.73 -10.07
N ARG A 68 -12.69 3.63 -8.85
CA ARG A 68 -13.17 4.76 -8.05
C ARG A 68 -12.66 4.64 -6.62
N CYS A 69 -11.88 5.62 -6.18
CA CYS A 69 -11.29 5.64 -4.84
C CYS A 69 -11.85 6.77 -3.98
N SER A 70 -11.83 6.57 -2.66
CA SER A 70 -12.15 7.58 -1.65
C SER A 70 -11.26 7.40 -0.43
N GLU A 71 -10.80 8.50 0.14
CA GLU A 71 -10.14 8.51 1.44
C GLU A 71 -11.06 7.97 2.55
N TRP A 72 -10.46 7.43 3.61
CA TRP A 72 -11.20 7.02 4.80
C TRP A 72 -11.89 8.20 5.50
N GLY A 73 -13.09 7.96 6.06
CA GLY A 73 -13.88 8.97 6.78
C GLY A 73 -14.76 9.89 5.90
N ALA A 74 -14.56 9.91 4.58
CA ALA A 74 -15.57 10.36 3.62
C ALA A 74 -16.60 9.24 3.38
N PRO A 75 -17.78 9.47 2.77
CA PRO A 75 -18.65 8.35 2.39
C PRO A 75 -17.87 7.38 1.50
N SER A 76 -17.57 6.19 2.03
CA SER A 76 -16.69 5.22 1.39
C SER A 76 -17.20 4.84 0.01
N THR A 77 -16.29 4.79 -0.97
CA THR A 77 -16.56 4.33 -2.33
C THR A 77 -17.15 2.91 -2.35
N PHE A 78 -16.89 2.10 -1.32
CA PHE A 78 -17.51 0.78 -1.14
C PHE A 78 -19.03 0.89 -0.98
N ILE A 79 -19.52 1.93 -0.32
CA ILE A 79 -20.96 2.18 -0.14
C ILE A 79 -21.55 2.81 -1.41
N LEU A 80 -20.81 3.74 -2.02
CA LEU A 80 -21.29 4.51 -3.16
C LEU A 80 -21.33 3.71 -4.48
N ASN A 81 -20.35 2.84 -4.67
CA ASN A 81 -20.13 2.11 -5.93
C ASN A 81 -20.13 0.58 -5.75
N GLY A 82 -20.10 0.08 -4.51
CA GLY A 82 -20.17 -1.34 -4.22
C GLY A 82 -21.57 -1.91 -4.30
N ARG A 83 -21.66 -3.23 -4.46
CA ARG A 83 -22.92 -3.93 -4.63
C ARG A 83 -23.37 -4.56 -3.31
N GLY A 84 -24.46 -4.02 -2.76
CA GLY A 84 -25.07 -4.59 -1.55
C GLY A 84 -24.27 -4.37 -0.27
N ILE A 85 -23.31 -3.44 -0.28
CA ILE A 85 -22.56 -3.01 0.91
C ILE A 85 -23.32 -1.89 1.60
N SER A 86 -23.67 -2.10 2.85
CA SER A 86 -24.23 -1.07 3.71
C SER A 86 -23.13 -0.38 4.53
N PRO A 87 -23.40 0.82 5.10
CA PRO A 87 -22.43 1.48 5.99
C PRO A 87 -22.00 0.64 7.20
N GLN A 88 -22.81 -0.33 7.61
CA GLN A 88 -22.51 -1.22 8.74
C GLN A 88 -21.47 -2.29 8.38
N ASP A 89 -21.35 -2.61 7.10
CA ASP A 89 -20.42 -3.59 6.57
C ASP A 89 -19.02 -2.99 6.35
N VAL A 90 -18.93 -1.66 6.29
CA VAL A 90 -17.68 -0.93 6.15
C VAL A 90 -17.17 -0.57 7.53
N VAL A 91 -16.29 -1.42 8.06
CA VAL A 91 -15.60 -1.15 9.32
C VAL A 91 -14.45 -0.19 9.06
N ASP A 92 -14.46 0.91 9.80
CA ASP A 92 -13.33 1.84 9.83
C ASP A 92 -12.08 1.12 10.34
N PRO A 93 -10.90 1.44 9.79
CA PRO A 93 -9.65 0.90 10.28
C PRO A 93 -9.42 1.33 11.73
N SER A 94 -8.71 0.50 12.50
CA SER A 94 -8.43 0.77 13.91
C SER A 94 -7.81 2.16 14.10
N ALA A 95 -8.00 2.75 15.28
CA ALA A 95 -7.57 4.13 15.59
C ALA A 95 -6.09 4.41 15.29
N GLY A 96 -5.22 3.39 15.29
CA GLY A 96 -3.82 3.49 14.88
C GLY A 96 -3.58 3.80 13.39
N CYS A 97 -4.61 3.71 12.55
CA CYS A 97 -4.51 3.94 11.10
C CYS A 97 -5.41 5.10 10.59
N SER A 98 -6.38 5.59 11.39
CA SER A 98 -7.35 6.60 10.92
C SER A 98 -6.96 8.06 11.15
N HIS A 99 -5.91 8.35 11.93
CA HIS A 99 -5.62 9.72 12.38
C HIS A 99 -4.14 10.09 12.20
N TYR A 100 -3.75 10.58 11.03
CA TYR A 100 -2.49 11.31 10.75
C TYR A 100 -1.13 10.64 11.11
N GLU A 101 -1.11 9.53 11.85
CA GLU A 101 0.07 8.76 12.25
C GLU A 101 0.17 7.50 11.38
N LYS A 102 0.29 7.74 10.07
CA LYS A 102 0.49 6.71 9.03
C LYS A 102 1.67 5.75 9.32
N MET A 103 2.60 6.14 10.20
CA MET A 103 3.73 5.31 10.62
C MET A 103 3.42 4.31 11.76
N ASP A 104 2.45 4.59 12.63
CA ASP A 104 2.18 3.72 13.79
C ASP A 104 1.33 2.51 13.41
N CYS A 105 0.48 2.63 12.39
CA CYS A 105 -0.28 1.53 11.79
C CYS A 105 0.59 0.35 11.32
N MET A 106 1.79 0.63 10.76
CA MET A 106 2.73 -0.41 10.31
C MET A 106 3.25 -1.28 11.47
N ARG A 107 3.39 -0.72 12.68
CA ARG A 107 3.98 -1.42 13.83
C ARG A 107 2.97 -2.36 14.50
N GLU A 108 1.68 -2.12 14.35
CA GLU A 108 0.61 -3.01 14.87
C GLU A 108 0.35 -4.20 13.95
N LEU A 109 0.55 -4.09 12.63
CA LEU A 109 0.36 -5.20 11.69
C LEU A 109 1.50 -6.24 11.70
N GLU A 110 2.63 -5.92 12.33
CA GLU A 110 3.79 -6.82 12.49
C GLU A 110 3.80 -7.58 13.84
N GLN A 111 2.78 -7.42 14.69
CA GLN A 111 2.59 -8.18 15.94
C GLN A 111 1.54 -9.28 15.80
#